data_AF-A0A059LIB5-F1
#
_entry.id   AF-A0A059LIB5-F1
#
_cell.length_a   1.000
_cell.length_b   1.000
_cell.length_c   1.000
_cell.angle_alpha   90.00
_cell.angle_beta   90.00
_cell.angle_gamma   90.00
#
_symmetry.space_group_name_H-M   'P 1'
#
loop_
_entity.id
_entity.type
_entity.pdbx_description
1 polymer ?
#
loop_
_entity_poly.entity_id
_entity_poly.type
_entity_poly.pdbx_seq_one_letter_code
_entity_poly.pdbx_strand_id
1 'polypeptide(L)'
;MTSYQKVALLVGQGYDRPQGDMESPLDVNYSKINEWMLERKLLPAAWVRKLNAIHAEMARVAPALEEAERCYPLAATRLEELAATAEKTFLGGFKGEAGSWQKIVKAYERDALHVAEAAQRLARAGEYEIPALVRQVARYQQQMQETERRTAAAHKSAAAARAEYEKTCTAKGIKPTATNLRAAVEELVQTLPAALLRAVESLRAPELA
;
A
#
# COMPACT_ATOMS: atom_id res chain seq x y z
N MET A 1 -16.50 -0.56 33.36
CA MET A 1 -16.12 -1.47 32.26
C MET A 1 -17.36 -1.72 31.43
N THR A 2 -17.63 -0.85 30.45
CA THR A 2 -18.90 -0.88 29.72
C THR A 2 -18.58 -1.01 28.23
N SER A 3 -18.75 -2.25 27.77
CA SER A 3 -19.10 -2.72 26.43
C SER A 3 -18.64 -1.89 25.23
N TYR A 4 -17.54 -2.34 24.64
CA TYR A 4 -17.14 -2.05 23.26
C TYR A 4 -18.11 -2.70 22.26
N GLN A 5 -18.21 -2.07 21.08
CA GLN A 5 -18.63 -2.61 19.77
C GLN A 5 -20.11 -2.91 19.51
N LYS A 6 -20.74 -1.95 18.82
CA LYS A 6 -21.60 -2.26 17.67
C LYS A 6 -21.06 -1.55 16.43
N VAL A 7 -19.93 -2.05 15.92
CA VAL A 7 -19.55 -1.79 14.54
C VAL A 7 -20.51 -2.62 13.68
N ALA A 8 -21.18 -1.98 12.73
CA ALA A 8 -22.08 -2.66 11.81
C ALA A 8 -21.34 -3.78 11.08
N LEU A 9 -21.73 -5.03 11.35
CA LEU A 9 -21.25 -6.19 10.61
C LEU A 9 -22.00 -6.23 9.28
N LEU A 10 -21.25 -6.26 8.18
CA LEU A 10 -21.79 -6.54 6.86
C LEU A 10 -22.19 -8.02 6.80
N VAL A 11 -23.50 -8.29 6.81
CA VAL A 11 -24.05 -9.63 6.55
C VAL A 11 -24.96 -9.53 5.33
N GLY A 12 -24.77 -10.45 4.38
CA GLY A 12 -25.49 -10.49 3.12
C GLY A 12 -27.01 -10.62 3.26
N GLN A 13 -27.67 -9.98 2.29
CA GLN A 13 -29.08 -10.00 1.88
C GLN A 13 -30.16 -9.93 2.98
N GLY A 14 -30.50 -8.69 3.33
CA GLY A 14 -31.82 -8.32 3.86
C GLY A 14 -31.95 -8.36 5.38
N TYR A 15 -32.19 -7.20 5.99
CA TYR A 15 -32.75 -7.12 7.32
C TYR A 15 -34.27 -7.03 7.20
N ASP A 16 -34.96 -8.12 7.53
CA ASP A 16 -36.38 -8.06 7.87
C ASP A 16 -36.48 -7.67 9.35
N ARG A 17 -37.15 -6.55 9.66
CA ARG A 17 -37.46 -6.18 11.06
C ARG A 17 -38.86 -5.55 11.19
N PRO A 18 -39.69 -6.06 12.13
CA PRO A 18 -41.02 -5.55 12.41
C PRO A 18 -40.94 -4.32 13.35
N GLN A 19 -40.94 -3.12 12.77
CA GLN A 19 -41.40 -1.80 13.26
C GLN A 19 -40.64 -0.73 12.44
N GLY A 20 -41.21 -0.35 11.30
CA GLY A 20 -40.48 0.32 10.20
C GLY A 20 -40.30 1.84 10.26
N ASP A 21 -40.76 2.55 11.30
CA ASP A 21 -40.97 4.01 11.16
C ASP A 21 -39.99 4.93 11.91
N MET A 22 -39.06 4.42 12.73
CA MET A 22 -38.16 5.27 13.56
C MET A 22 -36.65 4.93 13.53
N GLU A 23 -36.22 3.89 12.81
CA GLU A 23 -34.80 3.51 12.68
C GLU A 23 -34.35 3.46 11.22
N SER A 24 -34.76 4.45 10.40
CA SER A 24 -34.04 4.68 9.15
C SER A 24 -32.62 5.16 9.50
N PRO A 25 -31.54 4.51 9.03
CA PRO A 25 -30.21 5.08 9.17
C PRO A 25 -30.25 6.47 8.55
N LEU A 26 -29.87 7.49 9.33
CA LEU A 26 -29.74 8.85 8.83
C LEU A 26 -28.76 8.83 7.66
N ASP A 27 -29.29 8.90 6.45
CA ASP A 27 -28.49 8.97 5.22
C ASP A 27 -27.97 10.40 5.06
N VAL A 28 -26.86 10.67 5.73
CA VAL A 28 -26.18 11.96 5.68
C VAL A 28 -25.19 11.92 4.53
N ASN A 29 -25.50 12.65 3.46
CA ASN A 29 -24.54 12.87 2.39
C ASN A 29 -23.36 13.71 2.90
N TYR A 30 -22.23 13.04 3.17
CA TYR A 30 -21.05 13.66 3.77
C TYR A 30 -20.41 14.74 2.89
N SER A 31 -20.52 14.66 1.57
CA SER A 31 -19.93 15.67 0.68
C SER A 31 -20.72 16.96 0.63
N LYS A 32 -21.98 16.94 1.07
CA LYS A 32 -22.84 18.13 1.19
C LYS A 32 -22.81 18.80 2.56
N ILE A 33 -22.05 18.28 3.54
CA ILE A 33 -22.04 18.83 4.91
C ILE A 33 -21.69 20.33 4.91
N ASN A 34 -20.65 20.74 4.17
CA ASN A 34 -20.22 22.14 4.14
C ASN A 34 -21.25 23.06 3.48
N GLU A 35 -21.91 22.59 2.41
CA GLU A 35 -23.02 23.28 1.76
C GLU A 35 -24.18 23.48 2.75
N TRP A 36 -24.58 22.40 3.43
CA TRP A 36 -25.64 22.39 4.42
C TRP A 36 -25.35 23.27 5.64
N MET A 37 -24.09 23.33 6.08
CA MET A 37 -23.66 24.21 7.16
C MET A 37 -23.70 25.69 6.75
N LEU A 38 -23.36 26.00 5.49
CA LEU A 38 -23.47 27.36 4.93
C LEU A 38 -24.93 27.80 4.83
N GLU A 39 -25.81 26.96 4.28
CA GLU A 39 -27.25 27.22 4.16
C GLU A 39 -27.90 27.50 5.52
N ARG A 40 -27.50 26.72 6.54
CA ARG A 40 -28.00 26.86 7.92
C ARG A 40 -27.30 27.97 8.72
N LYS A 41 -26.37 28.71 8.11
CA LYS A 41 -25.57 29.77 8.76
C LYS A 41 -24.78 29.27 9.98
N LEU A 42 -24.43 27.99 10.00
CA LEU A 42 -23.53 27.38 11.00
C LEU A 42 -22.06 27.65 10.66
N LEU A 43 -21.78 27.94 9.40
CA LEU A 43 -20.45 28.22 8.86
C LEU A 43 -20.46 29.60 8.18
N PRO A 44 -19.44 30.45 8.37
CA PRO A 44 -19.35 31.73 7.66
C PRO A 44 -18.99 31.51 6.19
N ALA A 45 -19.48 32.38 5.29
CA ALA A 45 -19.17 32.29 3.85
C ALA A 45 -17.65 32.29 3.55
N ALA A 46 -16.85 33.04 4.34
CA ALA A 46 -15.40 33.12 4.21
C ALA A 46 -14.64 32.05 5.04
N TRP A 47 -15.26 30.91 5.35
CA TRP A 47 -14.66 29.88 6.21
C TRP A 47 -13.33 29.35 5.67
N VAL A 48 -13.19 29.16 4.35
CA VAL A 48 -11.94 28.68 3.73
C VAL A 48 -10.80 29.66 4.03
N ARG A 49 -11.05 30.97 3.91
CA ARG A 49 -10.05 32.01 4.24
C ARG A 49 -9.67 31.96 5.71
N LYS A 50 -10.65 31.75 6.60
CA LYS A 50 -10.41 31.61 8.05
C LYS A 50 -9.59 30.35 8.36
N LEU A 51 -9.91 29.23 7.71
CA LEU A 51 -9.20 27.96 7.86
C LEU A 51 -7.74 28.10 7.40
N ASN A 52 -7.50 28.71 6.23
CA ASN A 52 -6.14 28.94 5.73
C ASN A 52 -5.31 29.83 6.67
N ALA A 53 -5.94 30.82 7.32
CA ALA A 53 -5.25 31.63 8.32
C ALA A 53 -4.86 30.80 9.56
N ILE A 54 -5.67 29.82 9.96
CA ILE A 54 -5.35 28.89 11.04
C ILE A 54 -4.21 27.96 10.62
N HIS A 55 -4.24 27.40 9.42
CA HIS A 55 -3.16 26.57 8.90
C HIS A 55 -1.84 27.33 8.77
N ALA A 56 -1.87 28.60 8.40
CA ALA A 56 -0.70 29.48 8.38
C ALA A 56 -0.15 29.70 9.80
N GLU A 57 -1.02 29.89 10.79
CA GLU A 57 -0.61 30.01 12.19
C GLU A 57 -0.03 28.68 12.73
N MET A 58 -0.60 27.53 12.36
CA MET A 58 -0.03 26.22 12.66
C MET A 58 1.37 26.05 12.05
N ALA A 59 1.57 26.48 10.80
CA ALA A 59 2.88 26.46 10.14
C ALA A 59 3.89 27.38 10.84
N ARG A 60 3.43 28.52 11.38
CA ARG A 60 4.27 29.46 12.12
C ARG A 60 4.70 28.90 13.48
N VAL A 61 3.79 28.25 14.19
CA VAL A 61 4.03 27.68 15.53
C VAL A 61 4.82 26.37 15.43
N ALA A 62 4.57 25.56 14.40
CA ALA A 62 5.26 24.31 14.14
C ALA A 62 5.72 24.23 12.67
N PRO A 63 6.88 24.81 12.33
CA PRO A 63 7.40 24.82 10.96
C PRO A 63 7.72 23.44 10.38
N ALA A 64 8.01 22.47 11.25
CA ALA A 64 8.27 21.08 10.85
C ALA A 64 6.99 20.29 10.53
N LEU A 65 5.81 20.88 10.76
CA LEU A 65 4.53 20.20 10.53
C LEU A 65 4.13 20.28 9.07
N GLU A 66 3.99 19.11 8.45
CA GLU A 66 3.56 18.96 7.06
C GLU A 66 2.14 19.49 6.87
N GLU A 67 1.84 20.05 5.70
CA GLU A 67 0.53 20.66 5.42
C GLU A 67 -0.62 19.64 5.57
N ALA A 68 -0.40 18.40 5.14
CA ALA A 68 -1.40 17.34 5.24
C ALA A 68 -1.80 17.00 6.70
N GLU A 69 -0.88 17.20 7.65
CA GLU A 69 -1.06 16.87 9.07
C GLU A 69 -1.80 17.97 9.83
N ARG A 70 -1.82 19.21 9.31
CA ARG A 70 -2.42 20.38 9.95
C ARG A 70 -3.93 20.24 10.06
N CYS A 71 -4.42 19.70 11.16
CA CYS A 71 -5.84 19.56 11.42
C CYS A 71 -6.19 19.87 12.88
N TYR A 72 -7.48 20.06 13.14
CA TYR A 72 -7.99 20.30 14.49
C TYR A 72 -7.59 19.22 15.52
N PRO A 73 -7.76 17.90 15.27
CA PRO A 73 -7.36 16.88 16.24
C PRO A 73 -5.90 16.99 16.67
N LEU A 74 -4.98 17.23 15.73
CA LEU A 74 -3.57 17.45 16.03
C LEU A 74 -3.39 18.67 16.95
N ALA A 75 -4.02 19.80 16.62
CA ALA A 75 -3.90 21.01 17.42
C ALA A 75 -4.47 20.81 18.84
N ALA A 76 -5.56 20.06 18.98
CA ALA A 76 -6.17 19.72 20.26
C ALA A 76 -5.25 18.81 21.10
N THR A 77 -4.76 17.71 20.53
CA THR A 77 -3.81 16.81 21.20
C THR A 77 -2.55 17.56 21.62
N ARG A 78 -2.01 18.41 20.74
CA ARG A 78 -0.82 19.21 21.04
C ARG A 78 -1.05 20.19 22.18
N LEU A 79 -2.23 20.82 22.24
CA LEU A 79 -2.60 21.67 23.35
C LEU A 79 -2.71 20.87 24.66
N GLU A 80 -3.33 19.69 24.64
CA GLU A 80 -3.45 18.83 25.82
C GLU A 80 -2.09 18.43 26.38
N GLU A 81 -1.16 18.01 25.52
CA GLU A 81 0.22 17.68 25.88
C GLU A 81 0.94 18.84 26.56
N LEU A 82 0.84 20.05 25.99
CA LEU A 82 1.53 21.23 26.49
C LEU A 82 0.85 21.82 27.74
N ALA A 83 -0.48 21.72 27.82
CA ALA A 83 -1.26 22.23 28.95
C ALA A 83 -0.92 21.54 30.28
N ALA A 84 -0.44 20.30 30.23
CA ALA A 84 -0.04 19.53 31.41
C ALA A 84 1.09 20.21 32.22
N THR A 85 1.97 20.95 31.56
CA THR A 85 3.15 21.59 32.18
C THR A 85 3.16 23.12 32.03
N ALA A 86 2.18 23.69 31.32
CA ALA A 86 2.15 25.11 31.02
C ALA A 86 1.73 25.99 32.21
N GLU A 87 2.47 27.07 32.40
CA GLU A 87 2.05 28.15 33.29
C GLU A 87 0.78 28.85 32.77
N LYS A 88 -0.10 29.21 33.71
CA LYS A 88 -1.29 30.00 33.41
C LYS A 88 -1.01 31.50 33.55
N THR A 89 -1.68 32.27 32.72
CA THR A 89 -1.81 33.73 32.83
C THR A 89 -2.81 34.09 33.91
N PHE A 90 -2.81 35.36 34.36
CA PHE A 90 -3.74 35.85 35.38
C PHE A 90 -5.23 35.62 35.03
N LEU A 91 -5.57 35.61 33.73
CA LEU A 91 -6.92 35.36 33.23
C LEU A 91 -7.17 33.89 32.84
N GLY A 92 -6.34 32.96 33.31
CA GLY A 92 -6.55 31.52 33.15
C GLY A 92 -6.18 30.92 31.78
N GLY A 93 -5.69 31.72 30.82
CA GLY A 93 -5.10 31.22 29.57
C GLY A 93 -3.68 30.67 29.77
N PHE A 94 -3.13 29.92 28.81
CA PHE A 94 -1.76 29.42 28.91
C PHE A 94 -0.71 30.43 28.42
N LYS A 95 0.49 30.39 28.99
CA LYS A 95 1.68 31.11 28.50
C LYS A 95 2.42 30.29 27.43
N GLY A 96 3.32 30.94 26.69
CA GLY A 96 4.26 30.27 25.77
C GLY A 96 3.59 29.51 24.62
N GLU A 97 4.19 28.37 24.24
CA GLU A 97 3.73 27.52 23.13
C GLU A 97 2.29 27.02 23.35
N ALA A 98 1.96 26.57 24.57
CA ALA A 98 0.60 26.15 24.96
C ALA A 98 -0.43 27.26 24.72
N GLY A 99 -0.08 28.52 24.99
CA GLY A 99 -0.95 29.67 24.69
C GLY A 99 -1.19 29.89 23.20
N SER A 100 -0.21 29.57 22.35
CA SER A 100 -0.33 29.68 20.89
C SER A 100 -1.26 28.58 20.35
N TRP A 101 -1.06 27.33 20.80
CA TRP A 101 -1.97 26.22 20.46
C TRP A 101 -3.38 26.43 21.00
N GLN A 102 -3.54 27.02 22.18
CA GLN A 102 -4.84 27.39 22.73
C GLN A 102 -5.59 28.39 21.82
N LYS A 103 -4.87 29.36 21.23
CA LYS A 103 -5.47 30.29 20.26
C LYS A 103 -5.88 29.59 18.97
N ILE A 104 -5.06 28.65 18.48
CA ILE A 104 -5.35 27.84 17.28
C ILE A 104 -6.63 27.01 17.50
N VAL A 105 -6.72 26.26 18.60
CA VAL A 105 -7.90 25.45 18.96
C VAL A 105 -9.15 26.31 19.06
N LYS A 106 -9.08 27.44 19.80
CA LYS A 106 -10.22 28.37 19.89
C LYS A 106 -10.62 28.97 18.54
N ALA A 107 -9.67 29.22 17.65
CA ALA A 107 -9.95 29.72 16.32
C ALA A 107 -10.71 28.69 15.46
N TYR A 108 -10.38 27.40 15.59
CA TYR A 108 -11.12 26.30 14.98
C TYR A 108 -12.55 26.16 15.53
N GLU A 109 -12.74 26.34 16.84
CA GLU A 109 -14.03 26.15 17.51
C GLU A 109 -15.02 27.28 17.24
N ARG A 110 -14.56 28.54 17.23
CA ARG A 110 -15.40 29.75 17.17
C ARG A 110 -16.44 29.78 16.05
N ASP A 111 -16.13 29.19 14.90
CA ASP A 111 -17.01 29.17 13.71
C ASP A 111 -17.22 27.74 13.18
N ALA A 112 -17.07 26.72 14.05
CA ALA A 112 -17.16 25.31 13.67
C ALA A 112 -16.24 24.90 12.50
N LEU A 113 -15.10 25.58 12.32
CA LEU A 113 -14.17 25.35 11.21
C LEU A 113 -13.55 23.95 11.26
N HIS A 114 -13.40 23.38 12.46
CA HIS A 114 -12.97 22.00 12.64
C HIS A 114 -13.93 21.00 11.99
N VAL A 115 -15.25 21.24 12.07
CA VAL A 115 -16.26 20.40 11.40
C VAL A 115 -16.17 20.56 9.89
N ALA A 116 -16.02 21.80 9.42
CA ALA A 116 -15.94 22.06 7.98
C ALA A 116 -14.69 21.45 7.32
N GLU A 117 -13.55 21.55 8.00
CA GLU A 117 -12.32 20.88 7.59
C GLU A 117 -12.47 19.35 7.62
N ALA A 118 -13.05 18.80 8.69
CA ALA A 118 -13.27 17.36 8.79
C ALA A 118 -14.19 16.83 7.68
N ALA A 119 -15.28 17.54 7.38
CA ALA A 119 -16.18 17.22 6.28
C ALA A 119 -15.47 17.28 4.92
N GLN A 120 -14.65 18.31 4.68
CA GLN A 120 -13.86 18.43 3.45
C GLN A 120 -12.86 17.28 3.31
N ARG A 121 -12.14 16.93 4.39
CA ARG A 121 -11.19 15.81 4.42
C ARG A 121 -11.90 14.47 4.18
N LEU A 122 -13.07 14.26 4.81
CA LEU A 122 -13.87 13.06 4.61
C LEU A 122 -14.38 12.94 3.17
N ALA A 123 -14.86 14.04 2.59
CA ALA A 123 -15.28 14.07 1.19
C ALA A 123 -14.12 13.71 0.25
N ARG A 124 -12.94 14.33 0.45
CA ARG A 124 -11.74 14.02 -0.32
C ARG A 124 -11.33 12.55 -0.20
N ALA A 125 -11.32 12.03 1.02
CA ALA A 125 -10.93 10.65 1.30
C ALA A 125 -11.89 9.65 0.63
N GLY A 126 -13.20 9.85 0.82
CA GLY A 126 -14.24 8.96 0.32
C GLY A 126 -14.41 9.01 -1.20
N GLU A 127 -14.36 10.20 -1.81
CA GLU A 127 -14.66 10.36 -3.24
C GLU A 127 -13.45 10.16 -4.15
N TYR A 128 -12.23 10.45 -3.67
CA TYR A 128 -11.04 10.47 -4.52
C TYR A 128 -9.92 9.57 -4.04
N GLU A 129 -9.47 9.72 -2.79
CA GLU A 129 -8.25 9.06 -2.30
C GLU A 129 -8.45 7.54 -2.19
N ILE A 130 -9.49 7.10 -1.48
CA ILE A 130 -9.78 5.67 -1.30
C ILE A 130 -10.02 4.99 -2.66
N PRO A 131 -10.87 5.51 -3.56
CA PRO A 131 -11.05 4.92 -4.89
C PRO A 131 -9.74 4.85 -5.71
N ALA A 132 -8.88 5.87 -5.62
CA ALA A 132 -7.59 5.85 -6.29
C ALA A 132 -6.67 4.76 -5.73
N LEU A 133 -6.60 4.62 -4.40
CA LEU A 133 -5.83 3.58 -3.73
C LEU A 133 -6.35 2.18 -4.09
N VAL A 134 -7.67 1.98 -4.12
CA VAL A 134 -8.26 0.69 -4.53
C VAL A 134 -7.84 0.32 -5.95
N ARG A 135 -7.90 1.26 -6.91
CA ARG A 135 -7.43 1.03 -8.29
C ARG A 135 -5.94 0.70 -8.33
N GLN A 136 -5.14 1.39 -7.52
CA GLN A 136 -3.70 1.16 -7.44
C GLN A 136 -3.38 -0.23 -6.87
N VAL A 137 -4.08 -0.66 -5.82
CA VAL A 137 -3.97 -2.01 -5.24
C VAL A 137 -4.32 -3.07 -6.28
N ALA A 138 -5.43 -2.91 -7.01
CA ALA A 138 -5.83 -3.86 -8.05
C ALA A 138 -4.76 -3.99 -9.15
N ARG A 139 -4.17 -2.86 -9.58
CA ARG A 139 -3.05 -2.87 -10.55
C ARG A 139 -1.84 -3.63 -10.01
N TYR A 140 -1.44 -3.40 -8.76
CA TYR A 140 -0.31 -4.10 -8.18
C TYR A 140 -0.55 -5.60 -8.03
N GLN A 141 -1.76 -6.01 -7.66
CA GLN A 141 -2.14 -7.42 -7.62
C GLN A 141 -2.02 -8.10 -8.99
N GLN A 142 -2.47 -7.42 -10.06
CA GLN A 142 -2.30 -7.93 -11.43
C GLN A 142 -0.82 -8.05 -11.83
N GLN A 143 -0.01 -7.04 -11.47
CA GLN A 143 1.43 -7.07 -11.75
C GLN A 143 2.15 -8.19 -10.99
N MET A 144 1.78 -8.45 -9.74
CA MET A 144 2.31 -9.54 -8.95
C MET A 144 1.99 -10.89 -9.59
N GLN A 145 0.72 -11.14 -9.95
CA GLN A 145 0.30 -12.39 -10.58
C GLN A 145 1.01 -12.65 -11.91
N GLU A 146 1.14 -11.64 -12.78
CA GLU A 146 1.85 -11.79 -14.05
C GLU A 146 3.35 -12.03 -13.83
N THR A 147 3.95 -11.40 -12.82
CA THR A 147 5.36 -11.63 -12.46
C THR A 147 5.57 -13.06 -11.97
N GLU A 148 4.71 -13.56 -11.08
CA GLU A 148 4.73 -14.95 -10.60
C GLU A 148 4.54 -15.95 -11.75
N ARG A 149 3.64 -15.66 -12.68
CA ARG A 149 3.44 -16.50 -13.87
C ARG A 149 4.69 -16.55 -14.75
N ARG A 150 5.32 -15.40 -14.97
CA ARG A 150 6.57 -15.29 -15.76
C ARG A 150 7.73 -16.01 -15.09
N THR A 151 7.89 -15.86 -13.78
CA THR A 151 8.96 -16.56 -13.05
C THR A 151 8.75 -18.07 -13.09
N ALA A 152 7.53 -18.55 -12.87
CA ALA A 152 7.21 -19.98 -12.97
C ALA A 152 7.48 -20.54 -14.38
N ALA A 153 7.08 -19.81 -15.42
CA ALA A 153 7.35 -20.18 -16.81
C ALA A 153 8.86 -20.20 -17.12
N ALA A 154 9.61 -19.21 -16.66
CA ALA A 154 11.06 -19.13 -16.83
C ALA A 154 11.78 -20.29 -16.12
N HIS A 155 11.37 -20.63 -14.88
CA HIS A 155 11.91 -21.79 -14.16
C HIS A 155 11.64 -23.10 -14.90
N LYS A 156 10.42 -23.30 -15.38
CA LYS A 156 10.06 -24.48 -16.17
C LYS A 156 10.88 -24.56 -17.47
N SER A 157 11.04 -23.45 -18.17
CA SER A 157 11.84 -23.36 -19.39
C SER A 157 13.32 -23.65 -19.14
N ALA A 158 13.89 -23.10 -18.06
CA ALA A 158 15.28 -23.34 -17.68
C ALA A 158 15.51 -24.82 -17.31
N ALA A 159 14.59 -25.43 -16.55
CA ALA A 159 14.66 -26.84 -16.21
C ALA A 159 14.57 -27.74 -17.46
N ALA A 160 13.67 -27.44 -18.39
CA ALA A 160 13.54 -28.18 -19.65
C ALA A 160 14.80 -28.05 -20.52
N ALA A 161 15.34 -26.84 -20.68
CA ALA A 161 16.58 -26.60 -21.42
C ALA A 161 17.77 -27.35 -20.80
N ARG A 162 17.86 -27.36 -19.47
CA ARG A 162 18.89 -28.13 -18.75
C ARG A 162 18.75 -29.62 -18.98
N ALA A 163 17.54 -30.17 -18.86
CA ALA A 163 17.30 -31.59 -19.09
C ALA A 163 17.64 -32.02 -20.53
N GLU A 164 17.26 -31.22 -21.53
CA GLU A 164 17.58 -31.51 -22.94
C GLU A 164 19.09 -31.41 -23.22
N TYR A 165 19.77 -30.44 -22.59
CA TYR A 165 21.23 -30.34 -22.64
C TYR A 165 21.89 -31.59 -22.03
N GLU A 166 21.50 -31.99 -20.82
CA GLU A 166 22.07 -33.16 -20.15
C GLU A 166 21.85 -34.45 -20.95
N LYS A 167 20.64 -34.63 -21.52
CA LYS A 167 20.30 -35.73 -22.42
C LYS A 167 21.17 -35.73 -23.67
N THR A 168 21.34 -34.57 -24.31
CA THR A 168 22.14 -34.43 -25.54
C THR A 168 23.62 -34.70 -25.30
N CYS A 169 24.18 -34.20 -24.19
CA CYS A 169 25.56 -34.49 -23.78
C CYS A 169 25.76 -35.99 -23.57
N THR A 170 24.86 -36.62 -22.78
CA THR A 170 24.93 -38.05 -22.47
C THR A 170 24.85 -38.91 -23.72
N ALA A 171 23.92 -38.61 -24.63
CA ALA A 171 23.76 -39.32 -25.90
C ALA A 171 25.00 -39.25 -26.80
N LYS A 172 25.84 -38.22 -26.63
CA LYS A 172 27.10 -38.03 -27.36
C LYS A 172 28.33 -38.54 -26.59
N GLY A 173 28.15 -39.17 -25.44
CA GLY A 173 29.25 -39.64 -24.59
C GLY A 173 30.00 -38.53 -23.85
N ILE A 174 29.44 -37.31 -23.78
CA ILE A 174 30.02 -36.16 -23.10
C ILE A 174 29.43 -36.07 -21.69
N LYS A 175 30.28 -35.87 -20.66
CA LYS A 175 29.80 -35.65 -19.29
C LYS A 175 29.08 -34.29 -19.20
N PRO A 176 27.81 -34.23 -18.73
CA PRO A 176 27.04 -33.00 -18.69
C PRO A 176 27.61 -31.91 -17.77
N THR A 177 28.43 -32.29 -16.78
CA THR A 177 29.10 -31.39 -15.84
C THR A 177 30.37 -30.75 -16.39
N ALA A 178 30.73 -31.01 -17.66
CA ALA A 178 31.94 -30.45 -18.26
C ALA A 178 31.86 -28.92 -18.34
N THR A 179 32.74 -28.23 -17.63
CA THR A 179 32.84 -26.76 -17.62
C THR A 179 33.28 -26.20 -18.98
N ASN A 180 34.02 -26.99 -19.77
CA ASN A 180 34.45 -26.64 -21.12
C ASN A 180 34.07 -27.75 -22.11
N LEU A 181 33.00 -27.50 -22.87
CA LEU A 181 32.45 -28.47 -23.82
C LEU A 181 33.43 -28.79 -24.96
N ARG A 182 34.21 -27.80 -25.41
CA ARG A 182 35.19 -27.98 -26.50
C ARG A 182 36.26 -28.97 -26.10
N ALA A 183 36.84 -28.79 -24.91
CA ALA A 183 37.85 -29.70 -24.38
C ALA A 183 37.31 -31.13 -24.23
N ALA A 184 36.06 -31.28 -23.76
CA ALA A 184 35.43 -32.59 -23.61
C ALA A 184 35.18 -33.29 -24.96
N VAL A 185 34.86 -32.54 -26.01
CA VAL A 185 34.74 -33.09 -27.38
C VAL A 185 36.11 -33.48 -27.93
N GLU A 186 37.13 -32.64 -27.74
CA GLU A 186 38.50 -32.92 -28.18
C GLU A 186 39.05 -34.21 -27.54
N GLU A 187 38.79 -34.43 -26.25
CA GLU A 187 39.14 -35.68 -25.55
C GLU A 187 38.43 -36.89 -26.17
N LEU A 188 37.15 -36.77 -26.52
CA LEU A 188 36.40 -37.84 -27.19
C LEU A 188 37.03 -38.21 -28.54
N VAL A 189 37.43 -37.21 -29.33
CA VAL A 189 38.10 -37.40 -30.64
C VAL A 189 39.41 -38.16 -30.49
N GLN A 190 40.17 -37.96 -29.40
CA GLN A 190 41.40 -38.70 -29.14
C GLN A 190 41.16 -40.20 -28.91
N THR A 191 39.97 -40.61 -28.50
CA THR A 191 39.63 -42.04 -28.30
C THR A 191 39.24 -42.77 -29.60
N LEU A 192 38.98 -42.04 -30.68
CA LEU A 192 38.49 -42.57 -31.95
C LEU A 192 39.45 -43.59 -32.61
N PRO A 193 40.78 -43.37 -32.68
CA PRO A 193 41.71 -44.31 -33.30
C PRO A 193 41.68 -45.69 -32.64
N ALA A 194 41.67 -45.74 -31.29
CA ALA A 194 41.60 -46.99 -30.55
C ALA A 194 40.24 -47.70 -30.70
N ALA A 195 39.15 -46.96 -30.89
CA ALA A 195 37.84 -47.54 -31.18
C ALA A 195 37.79 -48.15 -32.59
N LEU A 196 38.33 -47.46 -33.60
CA LEU A 196 38.40 -47.95 -34.97
C LEU A 196 39.28 -49.20 -35.10
N LEU A 197 40.42 -49.24 -34.42
CA LEU A 197 41.28 -50.43 -34.39
C LEU A 197 40.56 -51.65 -33.79
N ARG A 198 39.86 -51.48 -32.66
CA ARG A 198 39.04 -52.55 -32.05
C ARG A 198 37.95 -53.05 -33.00
N ALA A 199 37.30 -52.16 -33.74
CA ALA A 199 36.29 -52.57 -34.72
C ALA A 199 36.88 -53.40 -35.87
N VAL A 200 38.06 -53.00 -36.38
CA VAL A 200 38.78 -53.77 -37.43
C VAL A 200 39.18 -55.16 -36.91
N GLU A 201 39.64 -55.25 -35.66
CA GLU A 201 39.96 -56.54 -35.02
C GLU A 201 38.73 -57.43 -34.88
N SER A 202 37.59 -56.88 -34.44
CA SER A 202 36.33 -57.62 -34.35
C SER A 202 35.82 -58.11 -35.71
N LEU A 203 35.99 -57.33 -36.78
CA LEU A 203 35.63 -57.74 -38.14
C LEU A 203 36.57 -58.81 -38.72
N ARG A 204 37.79 -58.94 -38.19
CA ARG A 204 38.75 -60.00 -38.54
C ARG A 204 38.56 -61.27 -37.72
N ALA A 205 37.72 -61.24 -36.68
CA ALA A 205 37.40 -62.43 -35.89
C ALA A 205 36.54 -63.40 -36.74
N PRO A 206 36.83 -64.71 -36.73
CA PRO A 206 36.26 -65.69 -37.67
C PRO A 206 34.78 -66.09 -37.46
N GLU A 207 33.95 -65.32 -36.74
CA GLU A 207 32.56 -65.69 -36.39
C GLU A 207 31.47 -64.88 -37.14
N LEU A 208 31.64 -64.70 -38.46
CA LEU A 208 30.57 -64.24 -39.36
C LEU A 208 30.15 -65.34 -40.37
N ALA A 209 30.22 -66.61 -39.95
CA ALA A 209 29.67 -67.76 -40.67
C ALA A 209 28.70 -68.54 -39.77
#